data_AF-A0A2Z6D1T7-F1
#
_entry.id   AF-A0A2Z6D1T7-F1
#
_cell.length_a   1.000
_cell.length_b   1.000
_cell.length_c   1.000
_cell.angle_alpha   90.00
_cell.angle_beta   90.00
_cell.angle_gamma   90.00
#
_symmetry.space_group_name_H-M   'P 1'
#
loop_
_entity.id
_entity.type
_entity.pdbx_description
1 polymer ?
#
loop_
_entity_poly.entity_id
_entity_poly.type
_entity_poly.pdbx_seq_one_letter_code
_entity_poly.pdbx_strand_id
1 'polypeptide(L)'
;MARDEARHAGFLNKAMGDFKLSLDLATVTKTRTYTFFPIEWVLYTVYLSEKIGYWRYIIIYRHLEQHPEHQFYPIFRYFESWCQDENRHGDIFKALLRSQPQLWNNWKAKLWSRFFLLSVFATHTMTVHERSGFYKSLGLDATEFDRQVVQNTNETAGRAFPVMLNTEHPQFFTRLQRCAGYNLKIANIERSSQSKFIKLMRKLPLIAAIVGNLVLLYLIKPIDTENLRATVR
;
A
#
# COMPACT_ATOMS: atom_id res chain seq x y z
N MET A 1 4.43 12.30 -14.12
CA MET A 1 3.82 12.36 -12.77
C MET A 1 2.70 13.39 -12.68
N ALA A 2 2.92 14.67 -12.35
CA ALA A 2 1.80 15.58 -12.01
C ALA A 2 0.68 15.65 -13.08
N ARG A 3 1.05 15.69 -14.38
CA ARG A 3 0.08 15.64 -15.49
C ARG A 3 -0.69 14.31 -15.55
N ASP A 4 0.00 13.20 -15.29
CA ASP A 4 -0.58 11.86 -15.34
C ASP A 4 -1.54 11.66 -14.16
N GLU A 5 -1.17 12.15 -12.97
CA GLU A 5 -2.05 12.14 -11.78
C GLU A 5 -3.30 13.02 -11.96
N ALA A 6 -3.16 14.17 -12.63
CA ALA A 6 -4.31 15.00 -12.98
C ALA A 6 -5.27 14.28 -13.92
N ARG A 7 -4.74 13.48 -14.87
CA ARG A 7 -5.56 12.63 -15.75
C ARG A 7 -6.23 11.50 -14.97
N HIS A 8 -5.53 10.85 -14.03
CA HIS A 8 -6.11 9.83 -13.15
C HIS A 8 -7.30 10.39 -12.35
N ALA A 9 -7.14 11.58 -11.76
CA ALA A 9 -8.20 12.28 -11.04
C ALA A 9 -9.38 12.65 -11.95
N GLY A 10 -9.11 13.14 -13.16
CA GLY A 10 -10.14 13.46 -14.14
C GLY A 10 -10.97 12.24 -14.55
N PHE A 11 -10.31 11.10 -14.74
CA PHE A 11 -10.97 9.83 -15.05
C PHE A 11 -11.87 9.34 -13.91
N LEU A 12 -11.40 9.41 -12.65
CA LEU A 12 -12.22 9.09 -11.48
C LEU A 12 -13.45 10.01 -11.40
N ASN A 13 -13.28 11.31 -11.63
CA ASN A 13 -14.37 12.27 -11.60
C ASN A 13 -15.43 11.97 -12.68
N LYS A 14 -15.01 11.52 -13.86
CA LYS A 14 -15.92 11.06 -14.92
C LYS A 14 -16.74 9.84 -14.47
N ALA A 15 -16.09 8.86 -13.84
CA ALA A 15 -16.77 7.68 -13.31
C ALA A 15 -17.78 8.03 -12.19
N MET A 16 -17.46 9.01 -11.34
CA MET A 16 -18.37 9.48 -10.30
C MET A 16 -19.65 10.12 -10.85
N GLY A 17 -19.58 10.70 -12.05
CA GLY A 17 -20.73 11.28 -12.75
C GLY A 17 -21.87 10.27 -12.97
N ASP A 18 -21.54 9.00 -13.24
CA ASP A 18 -22.54 7.93 -13.40
C ASP A 18 -23.35 7.68 -12.12
N PHE A 19 -22.80 8.05 -10.96
CA PHE A 19 -23.45 7.96 -9.65
C PHE A 19 -24.01 9.31 -9.17
N LYS A 20 -24.06 10.32 -10.05
CA LYS A 20 -24.48 11.70 -9.74
C LYS A 20 -23.62 12.33 -8.62
N LEU A 21 -22.35 11.95 -8.55
CA LEU A 21 -21.37 12.51 -7.64
C LEU A 21 -20.32 13.29 -8.44
N SER A 22 -19.71 14.30 -7.82
CA SER A 22 -18.58 15.02 -8.38
C SER A 22 -17.57 15.36 -7.29
N LEU A 23 -16.29 15.39 -7.66
CA LEU A 23 -15.20 15.85 -6.81
C LEU A 23 -14.82 17.27 -7.21
N ASP A 24 -15.02 18.22 -6.29
CA ASP A 24 -14.45 19.55 -6.44
C ASP A 24 -12.99 19.57 -5.97
N LEU A 25 -12.10 19.27 -6.91
CA LEU A 25 -10.65 19.26 -6.68
C LEU A 25 -10.12 20.62 -6.20
N ALA A 26 -10.73 21.73 -6.62
CA ALA A 26 -10.31 23.07 -6.22
C ALA A 26 -10.60 23.32 -4.72
N THR A 27 -11.77 22.90 -4.25
CA THR A 27 -12.13 22.98 -2.82
C THR A 27 -11.29 22.03 -1.96
N VAL A 28 -11.04 20.81 -2.43
CA VAL A 28 -10.16 19.85 -1.70
C VAL A 28 -8.75 20.41 -1.52
N THR A 29 -8.20 21.07 -2.55
CA THR A 29 -6.85 21.66 -2.50
C THR A 29 -6.75 22.83 -1.50
N LYS A 30 -7.83 23.59 -1.31
CA LYS A 30 -7.89 24.72 -0.37
C LYS A 30 -8.11 24.31 1.09
N THR A 31 -8.80 23.18 1.30
CA THR A 31 -9.22 22.73 2.64
C THR A 31 -8.23 21.79 3.30
N ARG A 32 -7.36 21.14 2.51
CA ARG A 32 -6.34 20.22 3.02
C ARG A 32 -5.16 20.98 3.63
N THR A 33 -4.83 20.63 4.87
CA THR A 33 -3.61 21.09 5.52
C THR A 33 -2.40 20.37 4.92
N TYR A 34 -1.43 21.15 4.42
CA TYR A 34 -0.17 20.60 3.94
C TYR A 34 0.71 20.25 5.15
N THR A 35 1.16 19.00 5.21
CA THR A 35 2.13 18.56 6.20
C THR A 35 3.49 18.47 5.51
N PHE A 36 4.49 19.13 6.09
CA PHE A 36 5.86 19.05 5.61
C PHE A 36 6.49 17.71 6.03
N PHE A 37 7.13 17.03 5.08
CA PHE A 37 7.91 15.82 5.32
C PHE A 37 9.33 16.00 4.78
N PRO A 38 10.36 15.42 5.42
CA PRO A 38 11.70 15.36 4.87
C PRO A 38 11.68 14.71 3.47
N ILE A 39 12.44 15.26 2.53
CA ILE A 39 12.45 14.80 1.14
C ILE A 39 12.84 13.33 1.02
N GLU A 40 13.74 12.86 1.89
CA GLU A 40 14.15 11.46 1.95
C GLU A 40 12.96 10.55 2.22
N TRP A 41 12.08 10.93 3.16
CA TRP A 41 10.89 10.16 3.49
C TRP A 41 9.89 10.17 2.33
N VAL A 42 9.72 11.32 1.67
CA VAL A 42 8.89 11.44 0.47
C VAL A 42 9.39 10.51 -0.64
N LEU A 43 10.71 10.41 -0.86
CA LEU A 43 11.26 9.52 -1.88
C LEU A 43 10.98 8.04 -1.59
N TYR A 44 11.11 7.60 -0.33
CA TYR A 44 10.74 6.21 0.04
C TYR A 44 9.25 5.96 -0.10
N THR A 45 8.41 6.86 0.42
CA THR A 45 6.96 6.64 0.50
C THR A 45 6.29 6.73 -0.86
N VAL A 46 6.69 7.71 -1.69
CA VAL A 46 6.15 7.84 -3.05
C VAL A 46 6.60 6.65 -3.90
N TYR A 47 7.88 6.24 -3.85
CA TYR A 47 8.31 5.04 -4.55
C TYR A 47 7.44 3.82 -4.21
N LEU A 48 7.16 3.59 -2.93
CA LEU A 48 6.31 2.48 -2.49
C LEU A 48 4.84 2.67 -2.87
N SER A 49 4.30 3.89 -2.84
CA SER A 49 2.92 4.14 -3.24
C SER A 49 2.69 3.82 -4.71
N GLU A 50 3.62 4.22 -5.59
CA GLU A 50 3.59 3.89 -7.02
C GLU A 50 3.67 2.37 -7.24
N LYS A 51 4.63 1.69 -6.58
CA LYS A 51 4.81 0.24 -6.81
C LYS A 51 3.68 -0.60 -6.22
N ILE A 52 3.13 -0.24 -5.06
CA ILE A 52 1.96 -0.96 -4.53
C ILE A 52 0.69 -0.65 -5.34
N GLY A 53 0.55 0.58 -5.86
CA GLY A 53 -0.51 0.97 -6.79
C GLY A 53 -0.48 0.13 -8.05
N TYR A 54 0.68 0.05 -8.71
CA TYR A 54 0.93 -0.82 -9.86
C TYR A 54 0.42 -2.24 -9.64
N TRP A 55 0.89 -2.91 -8.58
CA TRP A 55 0.55 -4.30 -8.32
C TRP A 55 -0.94 -4.52 -8.06
N ARG A 56 -1.59 -3.59 -7.33
CA ARG A 56 -3.04 -3.66 -7.10
C ARG A 56 -3.81 -3.60 -8.42
N TYR A 57 -3.46 -2.66 -9.29
CA TYR A 57 -4.19 -2.45 -10.53
C TYR A 57 -3.98 -3.59 -11.52
N ILE A 58 -2.73 -4.05 -11.71
CA ILE A 58 -2.45 -5.12 -12.67
C ILE A 58 -3.03 -6.48 -12.24
N ILE A 59 -3.02 -6.78 -10.93
CA ILE A 59 -3.62 -8.03 -10.41
C ILE A 59 -5.14 -8.00 -10.62
N ILE A 60 -5.80 -6.90 -10.30
CA ILE A 60 -7.25 -6.76 -10.55
C ILE A 60 -7.55 -6.87 -12.04
N TYR A 61 -6.80 -6.15 -12.88
CA TYR A 61 -7.00 -6.15 -14.33
C TYR A 61 -6.89 -7.55 -14.92
N ARG A 62 -5.80 -8.28 -14.63
CA ARG A 62 -5.58 -9.64 -15.13
C ARG A 62 -6.63 -10.63 -14.64
N HIS A 63 -7.10 -10.48 -13.40
CA HIS A 63 -8.20 -11.30 -12.89
C HIS A 63 -9.48 -11.07 -13.70
N LEU A 64 -9.83 -9.81 -13.97
CA LEU A 64 -11.03 -9.46 -14.72
C LEU A 64 -10.94 -9.78 -16.22
N GLU A 65 -9.73 -9.87 -16.80
CA GLU A 65 -9.56 -10.42 -18.15
C GLU A 65 -9.92 -11.91 -18.22
N GLN A 66 -9.58 -12.68 -17.17
CA GLN A 66 -9.89 -14.10 -17.06
C GLN A 66 -11.33 -14.35 -16.63
N HIS A 67 -11.91 -13.40 -15.88
CA HIS A 67 -13.28 -13.44 -15.36
C HIS A 67 -14.09 -12.19 -15.75
N PRO A 68 -14.43 -12.01 -17.06
CA PRO A 68 -15.18 -10.84 -17.53
C PRO A 68 -16.54 -10.67 -16.85
N GLU A 69 -17.16 -11.74 -16.34
CA GLU A 69 -18.41 -11.75 -15.59
C GLU A 69 -18.36 -10.91 -14.31
N HIS A 70 -17.18 -10.73 -13.73
CA HIS A 70 -16.96 -9.94 -12.52
C HIS A 70 -16.65 -8.46 -12.82
N GLN A 71 -16.51 -8.08 -14.10
CA GLN A 71 -16.27 -6.70 -14.50
C GLN A 71 -17.59 -5.91 -14.56
N PHE A 72 -18.10 -5.53 -13.40
CA PHE A 72 -19.39 -4.84 -13.27
C PHE A 72 -19.37 -3.35 -13.67
N TYR A 73 -18.20 -2.76 -13.96
CA TYR A 73 -18.09 -1.35 -14.33
C TYR A 73 -16.92 -1.08 -15.30
N PRO A 74 -17.04 -0.15 -16.27
CA PRO A 74 -16.01 0.07 -17.30
C PRO A 74 -14.68 0.61 -16.77
N ILE A 75 -14.65 1.14 -15.54
CA ILE A 75 -13.44 1.73 -14.95
C ILE A 75 -12.24 0.79 -14.95
N PHE A 76 -12.49 -0.51 -14.77
CA PHE A 76 -11.46 -1.52 -14.64
C PHE A 76 -10.64 -1.71 -15.93
N ARG A 77 -11.22 -1.41 -17.10
CA ARG A 77 -10.50 -1.47 -18.39
C ARG A 77 -9.34 -0.48 -18.48
N TYR A 78 -9.39 0.59 -17.69
CA TYR A 78 -8.32 1.60 -17.68
C TYR A 78 -7.16 1.22 -16.75
N PHE A 79 -7.31 0.19 -15.92
CA PHE A 79 -6.31 -0.20 -14.93
C PHE A 79 -5.00 -0.66 -15.59
N GLU A 80 -5.05 -1.25 -16.78
CA GLU A 80 -3.82 -1.58 -17.52
C GLU A 80 -3.02 -0.31 -17.85
N SER A 81 -3.63 0.66 -18.52
CA SER A 81 -2.94 1.91 -18.87
C SER A 81 -2.46 2.67 -17.63
N TRP A 82 -3.29 2.73 -16.59
CA TRP A 82 -2.97 3.41 -15.33
C TRP A 82 -1.78 2.73 -14.65
N CYS A 83 -1.78 1.40 -14.52
CA CYS A 83 -0.64 0.72 -13.88
C CYS A 83 0.67 0.98 -14.64
N GLN A 84 0.66 1.10 -15.97
CA GLN A 84 1.87 1.47 -16.71
C GLN A 84 2.37 2.89 -16.37
N ASP A 85 1.46 3.82 -16.07
CA ASP A 85 1.82 5.15 -15.55
C ASP A 85 2.55 5.04 -14.21
N GLU A 86 1.95 4.31 -13.25
CA GLU A 86 2.51 4.05 -11.91
C GLU A 86 3.88 3.36 -12.00
N ASN A 87 4.03 2.41 -12.93
CA ASN A 87 5.31 1.72 -13.10
C ASN A 87 6.41 2.68 -13.56
N ARG A 88 6.12 3.54 -14.55
CA ARG A 88 7.04 4.57 -15.06
C ARG A 88 7.40 5.59 -13.98
N HIS A 89 6.42 6.01 -13.18
CA HIS A 89 6.64 6.91 -12.06
C HIS A 89 7.55 6.27 -11.01
N GLY A 90 7.26 5.02 -10.64
CA GLY A 90 8.11 4.25 -9.73
C GLY A 90 9.54 4.07 -10.25
N ASP A 91 9.76 3.97 -11.56
CA ASP A 91 11.10 3.87 -12.14
C ASP A 91 11.89 5.19 -12.04
N ILE A 92 11.22 6.33 -12.19
CA ILE A 92 11.82 7.65 -11.94
C ILE A 92 12.20 7.78 -10.46
N PHE A 93 11.32 7.40 -9.54
CA PHE A 93 11.59 7.45 -8.10
C PHE A 93 12.68 6.47 -7.67
N LYS A 94 12.76 5.29 -8.30
CA LYS A 94 13.90 4.38 -8.14
C LYS A 94 15.20 5.07 -8.54
N ALA A 95 15.24 5.74 -9.70
CA ALA A 95 16.43 6.45 -10.15
C ALA A 95 16.85 7.54 -9.16
N LEU A 96 15.90 8.35 -8.68
CA LEU A 96 16.14 9.38 -7.66
C LEU A 96 16.63 8.81 -6.33
N LEU A 97 16.07 7.69 -5.87
CA LEU A 97 16.51 7.03 -4.65
C LEU A 97 17.94 6.49 -4.81
N ARG A 98 18.23 5.86 -5.95
CA ARG A 98 19.54 5.25 -6.22
C ARG A 98 20.64 6.27 -6.51
N SER A 99 20.30 7.45 -7.03
CA SER A 99 21.28 8.52 -7.25
C SER A 99 21.81 9.12 -5.95
N GLN A 100 21.13 8.87 -4.82
CA GLN A 100 21.45 9.41 -3.49
C GLN A 100 21.97 8.30 -2.56
N PRO A 101 23.29 8.10 -2.40
CA PRO A 101 23.86 7.01 -1.59
C PRO A 101 23.38 6.98 -0.14
N GLN A 102 23.03 8.11 0.44
CA GLN A 102 22.47 8.20 1.79
C GLN A 102 21.11 7.48 1.93
N LEU A 103 20.41 7.21 0.83
CA LEU A 103 19.12 6.52 0.80
C LEU A 103 19.22 4.99 0.59
N TRP A 104 20.42 4.44 0.41
CA TRP A 104 20.56 2.99 0.25
C TRP A 104 21.88 2.41 0.75
N ASN A 105 22.97 3.15 0.70
CA ASN A 105 24.32 2.68 1.02
C ASN A 105 24.74 2.95 2.48
N ASN A 106 23.85 2.70 3.45
CA ASN A 106 24.20 2.77 4.87
C ASN A 106 23.19 2.02 5.75
N TRP A 107 23.54 1.84 7.02
CA TRP A 107 22.69 1.11 7.97
C TRP A 107 21.35 1.81 8.27
N LYS A 108 21.30 3.15 8.27
CA LYS A 108 20.05 3.91 8.47
C LYS A 108 19.09 3.66 7.32
N ALA A 109 19.59 3.61 6.09
CA ALA A 109 18.78 3.28 4.92
C ALA A 109 18.17 1.87 5.01
N LYS A 110 18.91 0.89 5.56
CA LYS A 110 18.36 -0.44 5.83
C LYS A 110 17.20 -0.40 6.83
N LEU A 111 17.31 0.40 7.90
CA LEU A 111 16.22 0.57 8.87
C LEU A 111 15.01 1.30 8.27
N TRP A 112 15.24 2.39 7.55
CA TRP A 112 14.18 3.15 6.88
C TRP A 112 13.44 2.31 5.84
N SER A 113 14.17 1.54 5.02
CA SER A 113 13.56 0.64 4.04
C SER A 113 12.63 -0.37 4.72
N ARG A 114 13.07 -0.99 5.82
CA ARG A 114 12.22 -1.92 6.60
C ARG A 114 10.99 -1.21 7.16
N PHE A 115 11.18 -0.02 7.72
CA PHE A 115 10.10 0.74 8.34
C PHE A 115 9.03 1.11 7.31
N PHE A 116 9.42 1.68 6.17
CA PHE A 116 8.48 2.09 5.14
C PHE A 116 7.81 0.90 4.45
N LEU A 117 8.55 -0.18 4.14
CA LEU A 117 7.95 -1.42 3.62
C LEU A 117 6.88 -1.96 4.57
N LEU A 118 7.21 -2.11 5.85
CA LEU A 118 6.29 -2.66 6.84
C LEU A 118 5.07 -1.76 7.04
N SER A 119 5.27 -0.44 7.08
CA SER A 119 4.18 0.53 7.25
C SER A 119 3.20 0.49 6.08
N VAL A 120 3.71 0.44 4.84
CA VAL A 120 2.89 0.34 3.63
C VAL A 120 2.14 -0.99 3.60
N PHE A 121 2.81 -2.12 3.88
CA PHE A 121 2.15 -3.44 3.89
C PHE A 121 1.09 -3.55 4.99
N ALA A 122 1.39 -3.10 6.22
CA ALA A 122 0.41 -3.10 7.30
C ALA A 122 -0.83 -2.27 6.95
N THR A 123 -0.63 -1.07 6.41
CA THR A 123 -1.75 -0.19 6.01
C THR A 123 -2.55 -0.78 4.86
N HIS A 124 -1.86 -1.41 3.89
CA HIS A 124 -2.48 -2.09 2.77
C HIS A 124 -3.35 -3.25 3.26
N THR A 125 -2.81 -4.17 4.05
CA THR A 125 -3.55 -5.32 4.60
C THR A 125 -4.76 -4.87 5.41
N MET A 126 -4.62 -3.87 6.28
CA MET A 126 -5.75 -3.32 7.03
C MET A 126 -6.85 -2.81 6.09
N THR A 127 -6.49 -2.02 5.07
CA THR A 127 -7.44 -1.41 4.14
C THR A 127 -8.10 -2.46 3.23
N VAL A 128 -7.36 -3.50 2.81
CA VAL A 128 -7.89 -4.58 1.98
C VAL A 128 -8.96 -5.37 2.74
N HIS A 129 -8.67 -5.76 3.98
CA HIS A 129 -9.62 -6.51 4.81
C HIS A 129 -10.85 -5.67 5.19
N GLU A 130 -10.68 -4.36 5.46
CA GLU A 130 -11.80 -3.43 5.64
C GLU A 130 -12.74 -3.37 4.44
N ARG A 131 -12.18 -3.52 3.23
CA ARG A 131 -12.90 -3.47 1.96
C ARG A 131 -13.13 -4.85 1.35
N SER A 132 -13.15 -5.91 2.16
CA SER A 132 -13.33 -7.29 1.69
C SER A 132 -14.57 -7.50 0.81
N GLY A 133 -15.67 -6.78 1.09
CA GLY A 133 -16.88 -6.82 0.26
C GLY A 133 -16.66 -6.34 -1.19
N PHE A 134 -15.77 -5.36 -1.40
CA PHE A 134 -15.41 -4.89 -2.75
C PHE A 134 -14.64 -5.98 -3.52
N TYR A 135 -13.63 -6.59 -2.92
CA TYR A 135 -12.87 -7.65 -3.59
C TYR A 135 -13.75 -8.86 -3.88
N LYS A 136 -14.66 -9.22 -2.95
CA LYS A 136 -15.66 -10.27 -3.19
C LYS A 136 -16.57 -9.96 -4.38
N SER A 137 -16.97 -8.69 -4.58
CA SER A 137 -17.78 -8.30 -5.74
C SER A 137 -17.03 -8.44 -7.08
N LEU A 138 -15.70 -8.45 -7.04
CA LEU A 138 -14.83 -8.70 -8.19
C LEU A 138 -14.46 -10.17 -8.36
N GLY A 139 -14.99 -11.10 -7.56
CA GLY A 139 -14.59 -12.52 -7.60
C GLY A 139 -13.25 -12.82 -6.91
N LEU A 140 -12.68 -11.85 -6.19
CA LEU A 140 -11.37 -11.98 -5.53
C LEU A 140 -11.51 -12.35 -4.05
N ASP A 141 -10.63 -13.24 -3.57
CA ASP A 141 -10.37 -13.38 -2.14
C ASP A 141 -9.47 -12.23 -1.67
N ALA A 142 -9.93 -11.47 -0.67
CA ALA A 142 -9.21 -10.29 -0.20
C ALA A 142 -7.87 -10.64 0.47
N THR A 143 -7.77 -11.80 1.12
CA THR A 143 -6.56 -12.22 1.83
C THR A 143 -5.48 -12.65 0.85
N GLU A 144 -5.87 -13.39 -0.17
CA GLU A 144 -4.97 -13.84 -1.24
C GLU A 144 -4.53 -12.65 -2.12
N PHE A 145 -5.46 -11.75 -2.45
CA PHE A 145 -5.13 -10.51 -3.13
C PHE A 145 -4.09 -9.67 -2.37
N ASP A 146 -4.30 -9.46 -1.05
CA ASP A 146 -3.33 -8.76 -0.20
C ASP A 146 -1.95 -9.42 -0.22
N ARG A 147 -1.91 -10.76 -0.07
CA ARG A 147 -0.66 -11.54 -0.09
C ARG A 147 0.10 -11.32 -1.38
N GLN A 148 -0.57 -11.45 -2.53
CA GLN A 148 0.05 -11.26 -3.84
C GLN A 148 0.57 -9.84 -4.03
N VAL A 149 -0.21 -8.82 -3.66
CA VAL A 149 0.23 -7.41 -3.75
C VAL A 149 1.47 -7.19 -2.89
N VAL A 150 1.48 -7.66 -1.64
CA VAL A 150 2.59 -7.48 -0.71
C VAL A 150 3.85 -8.20 -1.19
N GLN A 151 3.76 -9.46 -1.62
CA GLN A 151 4.91 -10.22 -2.13
C GLN A 151 5.52 -9.53 -3.35
N ASN A 152 4.71 -9.25 -4.37
CA ASN A 152 5.20 -8.65 -5.61
C ASN A 152 5.76 -7.23 -5.39
N THR A 153 5.16 -6.45 -4.50
CA THR A 153 5.67 -5.12 -4.12
C THR A 153 7.00 -5.24 -3.39
N ASN A 154 7.14 -6.18 -2.45
CA ASN A 154 8.37 -6.40 -1.69
C ASN A 154 9.54 -6.82 -2.60
N GLU A 155 9.29 -7.75 -3.51
CA GLU A 155 10.27 -8.18 -4.52
C GLU A 155 10.68 -7.02 -5.44
N THR A 156 9.71 -6.25 -5.92
CA THR A 156 9.98 -5.08 -6.78
C THR A 156 10.75 -3.99 -6.04
N ALA A 157 10.39 -3.73 -4.77
CA ALA A 157 11.10 -2.79 -3.92
C ALA A 157 12.56 -3.19 -3.68
N GLY A 158 12.84 -4.50 -3.68
CA GLY A 158 14.18 -5.07 -3.64
C GLY A 158 15.08 -4.67 -4.82
N ARG A 159 14.58 -3.98 -5.86
CA ARG A 159 15.37 -3.37 -6.94
C ARG A 159 15.84 -1.93 -6.65
N ALA A 160 15.24 -1.27 -5.65
CA ALA A 160 15.57 0.10 -5.25
C ALA A 160 16.21 0.13 -3.85
N PHE A 161 15.62 -0.58 -2.91
CA PHE A 161 16.02 -0.56 -1.50
C PHE A 161 17.20 -1.52 -1.24
N PRO A 162 18.02 -1.27 -0.21
CA PRO A 162 19.13 -2.15 0.19
C PRO A 162 18.70 -3.40 0.97
N VAL A 163 17.43 -3.48 1.35
CA VAL A 163 16.83 -4.66 1.98
C VAL A 163 15.38 -4.82 1.57
N MET A 164 14.89 -6.05 1.64
CA MET A 164 13.47 -6.39 1.55
C MET A 164 13.03 -7.16 2.80
N LEU A 165 11.73 -7.17 3.09
CA LEU A 165 11.19 -7.95 4.20
C LEU A 165 11.17 -9.43 3.84
N ASN A 166 11.30 -10.32 4.84
CA ASN A 166 11.19 -11.75 4.61
C ASN A 166 9.71 -12.18 4.61
N THR A 167 9.04 -12.03 3.46
CA THR A 167 7.62 -12.37 3.27
C THR A 167 7.35 -13.87 3.38
N GLU A 168 8.36 -14.70 3.14
CA GLU A 168 8.29 -16.16 3.24
C GLU A 168 8.38 -16.67 4.69
N HIS A 169 8.70 -15.80 5.64
CA HIS A 169 8.69 -16.17 7.06
C HIS A 169 7.27 -16.59 7.47
N PRO A 170 7.07 -17.76 8.12
CA PRO A 170 5.74 -18.33 8.36
C PRO A 170 4.81 -17.43 9.19
N GLN A 171 5.37 -16.55 10.02
CA GLN A 171 4.60 -15.60 10.82
C GLN A 171 4.29 -14.27 10.11
N PHE A 172 4.84 -14.01 8.92
CA PHE A 172 4.78 -12.70 8.28
C PHE A 172 3.32 -12.29 7.99
N PHE A 173 2.65 -13.04 7.12
CA PHE A 173 1.24 -12.77 6.77
C PHE A 173 0.29 -13.00 7.94
N THR A 174 0.54 -14.02 8.77
CA THR A 174 -0.30 -14.28 9.95
C THR A 174 -0.35 -13.08 10.89
N ARG A 175 0.77 -12.39 11.11
CA ARG A 175 0.80 -11.20 11.98
C ARG A 175 0.16 -9.98 11.32
N LEU A 176 0.38 -9.76 10.03
CA LEU A 176 -0.31 -8.69 9.28
C LEU A 176 -1.83 -8.87 9.32
N GLN A 177 -2.32 -10.09 9.11
CA GLN A 177 -3.74 -10.44 9.19
C GLN A 177 -4.31 -10.25 10.60
N ARG A 178 -3.54 -10.60 11.66
CA ARG A 178 -3.93 -10.27 13.05
C ARG A 178 -4.10 -8.78 13.25
N CYS A 179 -3.17 -7.97 12.72
CA CYS A 179 -3.28 -6.51 12.77
C CYS A 179 -4.56 -6.02 12.08
N ALA A 180 -4.88 -6.54 10.90
CA ALA A 180 -6.13 -6.22 10.21
C ALA A 180 -7.38 -6.63 11.01
N GLY A 181 -7.38 -7.81 11.62
CA GLY A 181 -8.47 -8.26 12.49
C GLY A 181 -8.67 -7.37 13.72
N TYR A 182 -7.59 -6.91 14.36
CA TYR A 182 -7.68 -5.94 15.45
C TYR A 182 -8.15 -4.57 14.97
N ASN A 183 -7.72 -4.12 13.79
CA ASN A 183 -8.17 -2.87 13.18
C ASN A 183 -9.68 -2.88 12.89
N LEU A 184 -10.23 -4.00 12.39
CA LEU A 184 -11.69 -4.17 12.22
C LEU A 184 -12.44 -4.08 13.56
N LYS A 185 -11.91 -4.67 14.62
CA LYS A 185 -12.49 -4.55 15.98
C LYS A 185 -12.48 -3.10 16.47
N ILE A 186 -11.39 -2.37 16.22
CA ILE A 186 -11.27 -0.94 16.53
C ILE A 186 -12.34 -0.15 15.77
N ALA A 187 -12.51 -0.37 14.47
CA ALA A 187 -13.55 0.29 13.66
C ALA A 187 -14.97 0.00 14.18
N ASN A 188 -15.25 -1.24 14.61
CA ASN A 188 -16.54 -1.60 15.20
C ASN A 188 -16.78 -0.91 16.55
N ILE A 189 -15.75 -0.77 17.40
CA ILE A 189 -15.86 0.00 18.65
C ILE A 189 -16.14 1.47 18.34
N GLU A 190 -15.48 2.04 17.32
CA GLU A 190 -15.68 3.44 16.93
C GLU A 190 -17.12 3.72 16.49
N ARG A 191 -17.76 2.78 15.78
CA ARG A 191 -19.16 2.87 15.34
C ARG A 191 -20.19 2.66 16.45
N SER A 192 -19.80 2.13 17.62
CA SER A 192 -20.75 1.90 18.72
C SER A 192 -21.27 3.21 19.33
N SER A 193 -22.42 3.16 20.00
CA SER A 193 -23.02 4.31 20.70
C SER A 193 -22.40 4.63 22.06
N GLN A 194 -21.28 3.97 22.42
CA GLN A 194 -20.63 4.13 23.72
C GLN A 194 -19.95 5.49 23.89
N SER A 195 -19.75 5.91 25.14
CA SER A 195 -18.96 7.10 25.49
C SER A 195 -17.54 7.04 24.92
N LYS A 196 -16.98 8.21 24.55
CA LYS A 196 -15.62 8.36 24.01
C LYS A 196 -14.56 7.72 24.92
N PHE A 197 -14.71 7.85 26.22
CA PHE A 197 -13.78 7.29 27.21
C PHE A 197 -13.80 5.75 27.19
N ILE A 198 -14.99 5.16 27.18
CA ILE A 198 -15.16 3.69 27.10
C ILE A 198 -14.58 3.16 25.79
N LYS A 199 -14.83 3.85 24.66
CA LYS A 199 -14.23 3.50 23.36
C LYS A 199 -12.71 3.52 23.44
N LEU A 200 -12.11 4.55 24.04
CA LEU A 200 -10.66 4.66 24.18
C LEU A 200 -10.09 3.46 24.96
N MET A 201 -10.67 3.14 26.12
CA MET A 201 -10.22 2.02 26.96
C MET A 201 -10.31 0.68 26.23
N ARG A 202 -11.35 0.46 25.42
CA ARG A 202 -11.51 -0.77 24.62
C ARG A 202 -10.55 -0.84 23.43
N LYS A 203 -10.21 0.31 22.83
CA LYS A 203 -9.29 0.38 21.67
C LYS A 203 -7.83 0.20 22.10
N LEU A 204 -7.43 0.70 23.26
CA LEU A 204 -6.04 0.70 23.73
C LEU A 204 -5.36 -0.69 23.69
N PRO A 205 -5.95 -1.79 24.22
CA PRO A 205 -5.32 -3.11 24.13
C PRO A 205 -5.21 -3.62 22.68
N LEU A 206 -6.16 -3.27 21.80
CA LEU A 206 -6.10 -3.65 20.39
C LEU A 206 -5.00 -2.89 19.65
N ILE A 207 -4.84 -1.60 19.93
CA ILE A 207 -3.75 -0.79 19.38
C ILE A 207 -2.40 -1.32 19.86
N ALA A 208 -2.26 -1.63 21.15
CA ALA A 208 -1.05 -2.23 21.69
C ALA A 208 -0.73 -3.58 21.02
N ALA A 209 -1.76 -4.41 20.76
CA ALA A 209 -1.60 -5.68 20.05
C ALA A 209 -1.15 -5.49 18.59
N ILE A 210 -1.67 -4.48 17.89
CA ILE A 210 -1.22 -4.11 16.53
C ILE A 210 0.27 -3.72 16.58
N VAL A 211 0.62 -2.77 17.45
CA VAL A 211 2.01 -2.30 17.60
C VAL A 211 2.94 -3.47 17.94
N GLY A 212 2.56 -4.34 18.86
CA GLY A 212 3.34 -5.52 19.22
C GLY A 212 3.58 -6.47 18.05
N ASN A 213 2.56 -6.74 17.23
CA ASN A 213 2.74 -7.56 16.03
C ASN A 213 3.63 -6.89 14.99
N LEU A 214 3.50 -5.58 14.77
CA LEU A 214 4.36 -4.82 13.87
C LEU A 214 5.82 -4.77 14.35
N VAL A 215 6.07 -4.61 15.64
CA VAL A 215 7.44 -4.70 16.20
C VAL A 215 8.03 -6.08 15.96
N LEU A 216 7.28 -7.16 16.22
CA LEU A 216 7.75 -8.52 15.96
C LEU A 216 8.04 -8.76 14.48
N LEU A 217 7.21 -8.23 13.58
CA LEU A 217 7.46 -8.27 12.13
C LEU A 217 8.72 -7.47 11.75
N TYR A 218 8.88 -6.28 12.32
CA TYR A 218 10.05 -5.44 12.08
C TYR A 218 11.34 -6.14 12.51
N LEU A 219 11.31 -6.94 13.58
CA LEU A 219 12.47 -7.67 14.12
C LEU A 219 12.83 -8.94 13.33
N ILE A 220 11.96 -9.43 12.42
CA ILE A 220 12.32 -10.54 11.53
C ILE A 220 13.55 -10.13 10.71
N LYS A 221 14.52 -11.06 10.58
CA LYS A 221 15.74 -10.82 9.80
C LYS A 221 15.36 -10.48 8.35
N PRO A 222 15.70 -9.27 7.85
CA PRO A 222 15.40 -8.89 6.48
C PRO A 222 16.35 -9.60 5.51
N ILE A 223 16.02 -9.55 4.23
CA ILE A 223 16.87 -10.08 3.17
C ILE A 223 17.70 -8.93 2.60
N ASP A 224 19.02 -9.11 2.56
CA ASP A 224 19.96 -8.12 2.02
C ASP A 224 19.95 -8.17 0.48
N THR A 225 19.43 -7.12 -0.15
CA THR A 225 19.23 -7.10 -1.60
C THR A 225 20.48 -6.64 -2.33
N GLU A 226 21.41 -5.92 -1.70
CA GLU A 226 22.67 -5.53 -2.35
C GLU A 226 23.55 -6.77 -2.58
N ASN A 227 23.59 -7.70 -1.61
CA ASN A 227 24.28 -8.99 -1.77
C ASN A 227 23.67 -9.84 -2.90
N LEU A 228 22.33 -9.84 -3.03
CA LEU A 228 21.64 -10.55 -4.11
C LEU A 228 21.92 -9.93 -5.49
N ARG A 229 22.08 -8.61 -5.58
CA ARG A 229 22.44 -7.97 -6.86
C ARG A 229 23.87 -8.25 -7.28
N ALA A 230 24.80 -8.37 -6.33
CA ALA A 230 26.20 -8.68 -6.63
C ALA A 230 26.40 -10.09 -7.21
N THR A 231 25.49 -11.02 -6.92
CA THR A 231 25.56 -12.41 -7.40
C THR A 231 24.93 -12.61 -8.79
N VAL A 232 24.17 -11.65 -9.29
CA VAL A 232 23.50 -11.69 -10.62
C VAL A 232 24.30 -10.89 -11.67
N ARG A 233 25.61 -10.68 -11.44
CA ARG A 233 26.50 -9.99 -12.39
C ARG A 233 27.16 -10.95 -13.37
#